data_AF-A0A0H3I4X9-F1
#
_entry.id   AF-A0A0H3I4X9-F1
#
_cell.length_a   1.000
_cell.length_b   1.000
_cell.length_c   1.000
_cell.angle_alpha   90.00
_cell.angle_beta   90.00
_cell.angle_gamma   90.00
#
_symmetry.space_group_name_H-M   'P 1'
#
loop_
_entity.id
_entity.type
_entity.pdbx_description
1 polymer ?
#
loop_
_entity_poly.entity_id
_entity_poly.type
_entity_poly.pdbx_seq_one_letter_code
_entity_poly.pdbx_strand_id
1 'polypeptide(L)'
;MASFFGNKTEQMNCFPVTTVKRSGIRRRNPYHTRHTYACWLLSAGANPSFIANQMGHENAQMVYEIYGKWIEDMNEDQVGMLNRKLAL
;
A
#
# COMPACT_ATOMS: atom_id res chain seq x y z
N MET A 1 27.38 14.47 13.92
CA MET A 1 26.82 15.60 13.16
C MET A 1 27.32 15.51 11.73
N ALA A 2 26.69 14.67 10.91
CA ALA A 2 26.94 14.59 9.47
C ALA A 2 25.57 14.52 8.79
N SER A 3 25.18 15.67 8.23
CA SER A 3 23.93 15.92 7.52
C SER A 3 23.81 15.00 6.30
N PHE A 4 22.82 14.11 6.32
CA PHE A 4 22.38 13.32 5.17
C PHE A 4 21.37 14.12 4.34
N PHE A 5 21.81 15.23 3.73
CA PHE A 5 20.99 16.01 2.79
C PHE A 5 21.36 15.64 1.35
N GLY A 6 21.06 14.39 0.96
CA GLY A 6 20.92 14.01 -0.44
C GLY A 6 19.50 14.30 -0.89
N ASN A 7 19.32 14.93 -2.06
CA ASN A 7 18.03 15.31 -2.62
C ASN A 7 17.02 14.15 -2.52
N LYS A 8 15.84 14.42 -1.92
CA LYS A 8 14.79 13.42 -1.63
C LYS A 8 14.30 12.65 -2.87
N THR A 9 14.57 13.15 -4.07
CA THR A 9 14.22 12.51 -5.35
C THR A 9 15.12 11.34 -5.73
N GLU A 10 16.36 11.27 -5.24
CA GLU A 10 17.29 10.17 -5.56
C GLU A 10 17.12 8.95 -4.62
N GLN A 11 16.57 9.16 -3.42
CA GLN A 11 16.43 8.10 -2.42
C GLN A 11 15.27 7.12 -2.74
N MET A 12 14.28 7.52 -3.54
CA MET A 12 13.10 6.69 -3.87
C MET A 12 13.32 5.63 -4.98
N ASN A 13 14.49 5.59 -5.64
CA ASN A 13 14.80 4.59 -6.69
C ASN A 13 15.67 3.41 -6.19
N CYS A 14 16.00 3.39 -4.89
CA CYS A 14 16.93 2.44 -4.27
C CYS A 14 16.22 1.20 -3.70
N PHE A 15 15.38 0.53 -4.49
CA PHE A 15 15.30 -0.93 -4.35
C PHE A 15 16.54 -1.46 -5.09
N PRO A 16 17.37 -2.34 -4.51
CA PRO A 16 18.60 -2.75 -5.16
C PRO A 16 18.26 -3.32 -6.54
N VAL A 17 18.67 -2.60 -7.59
CA VAL A 17 18.58 -3.05 -8.99
C VAL A 17 19.16 -4.46 -9.13
N THR A 18 20.11 -4.80 -8.27
CA THR A 18 20.73 -6.13 -8.16
C THR A 18 19.75 -7.22 -7.78
N THR A 19 18.89 -7.02 -6.76
CA THR A 19 17.92 -8.04 -6.32
C THR A 19 16.85 -8.29 -7.38
N VAL A 20 16.32 -7.23 -7.98
CA VAL A 20 15.29 -7.35 -9.04
C VAL A 20 15.86 -7.97 -10.32
N LYS A 21 17.11 -7.66 -10.67
CA LYS A 21 17.80 -8.31 -11.79
C LYS A 21 18.05 -9.79 -11.52
N ARG A 22 18.40 -10.16 -10.29
CA ARG A 22 18.62 -11.56 -9.88
C ARG A 22 17.34 -12.38 -9.83
N SER A 23 16.20 -11.77 -9.52
CA SER A 23 14.90 -12.47 -9.50
C SER A 23 14.28 -12.65 -10.89
N GLY A 24 14.86 -12.09 -11.95
CA GLY A 24 14.32 -12.17 -13.31
C GLY A 24 13.02 -11.37 -13.52
N ILE A 25 12.61 -10.56 -12.53
CA ILE A 25 11.36 -9.81 -12.59
C ILE A 25 11.59 -8.49 -13.33
N ARG A 26 10.65 -8.13 -14.22
CA ARG A 26 10.72 -6.83 -14.93
C ARG A 26 10.67 -5.68 -13.92
N ARG A 27 11.65 -4.77 -13.99
CA ARG A 27 11.69 -3.58 -13.13
C ARG A 27 10.40 -2.76 -13.27
N ARG A 28 9.82 -2.40 -12.14
CA ARG A 28 8.71 -1.45 -12.01
C ARG A 28 9.16 -0.32 -11.08
N ASN A 29 8.52 0.84 -11.22
CA ASN A 29 8.71 1.93 -10.28
C ASN A 29 8.26 1.48 -8.87
N PRO A 30 9.07 1.68 -7.81
CA PRO A 30 8.68 1.41 -6.42
C PRO A 30 7.34 2.05 -5.99
N TYR A 31 6.90 3.10 -6.67
CA TYR A 31 5.59 3.68 -6.42
C TYR A 31 4.44 2.68 -6.66
N HIS A 32 4.56 1.79 -7.66
CA HIS A 32 3.51 0.79 -7.92
C HIS A 32 3.40 -0.26 -6.83
N THR A 33 4.51 -0.63 -6.17
CA THR A 33 4.46 -1.60 -5.07
C THR A 33 3.73 -1.03 -3.85
N ARG A 34 3.76 0.29 -3.66
CA ARG A 34 2.96 0.98 -2.64
C ARG A 34 1.47 0.86 -2.91
N HIS A 35 1.05 0.95 -4.18
CA HIS A 35 -0.35 0.71 -4.56
C HIS A 35 -0.77 -0.74 -4.32
N THR A 36 0.06 -1.71 -4.72
CA THR A 36 -0.20 -3.13 -4.46
C THR A 36 -0.37 -3.40 -2.97
N TYR A 37 0.48 -2.80 -2.14
CA TYR A 37 0.39 -2.92 -0.68
C TYR A 37 -0.94 -2.39 -0.12
N ALA A 38 -1.37 -1.21 -0.56
CA ALA A 38 -2.64 -0.63 -0.14
C ALA A 38 -3.84 -1.49 -0.55
N CYS A 39 -3.86 -1.96 -1.80
CA CYS A 39 -4.91 -2.87 -2.29
C CYS A 39 -4.98 -4.15 -1.45
N TRP A 40 -3.85 -4.80 -1.15
CA TRP A 40 -3.85 -6.02 -0.34
C TRP A 40 -4.39 -5.79 1.08
N LEU A 41 -4.01 -4.70 1.72
CA LEU A 41 -4.52 -4.38 3.06
C LEU A 41 -6.02 -4.08 3.06
N LEU A 42 -6.50 -3.31 2.08
CA LEU A 42 -7.91 -3.04 1.90
C LEU A 42 -8.69 -4.34 1.61
N SER A 43 -8.12 -5.26 0.82
CA SER A 43 -8.68 -6.59 0.58
C SER A 43 -8.80 -7.43 1.84
N ALA A 44 -7.83 -7.32 2.75
CA ALA A 44 -7.87 -7.99 4.05
C ALA A 44 -8.86 -7.33 5.03
N GLY A 45 -9.53 -6.24 4.65
CA GLY A 45 -10.45 -5.48 5.50
C GLY A 45 -9.74 -4.58 6.52
N ALA A 46 -8.51 -4.12 6.23
CA ALA A 46 -7.81 -3.19 7.10
C ALA A 46 -8.40 -1.77 7.03
N ASN A 47 -8.35 -1.05 8.15
CA ASN A 47 -8.87 0.31 8.24
C ASN A 47 -8.04 1.29 7.35
N PRO A 48 -8.67 2.09 6.47
CA PRO A 48 -7.99 3.07 5.62
C PRO A 48 -7.06 4.05 6.37
N SER A 49 -7.41 4.45 7.59
CA SER A 49 -6.57 5.30 8.44
C SER A 49 -5.28 4.59 8.89
N PHE A 50 -5.36 3.28 9.15
CA PHE A 50 -4.18 2.47 9.44
C PHE A 50 -3.26 2.35 8.22
N ILE A 51 -3.84 2.15 7.04
CA ILE A 51 -3.09 2.08 5.77
C ILE A 51 -2.43 3.43 5.46
N ALA A 52 -3.13 4.54 5.69
CA ALA A 52 -2.60 5.89 5.52
C ALA A 52 -1.39 6.14 6.41
N ASN A 53 -1.48 5.81 7.70
CA ASN A 53 -0.37 5.90 8.65
C ASN A 53 0.84 5.07 8.20
N GLN A 54 0.61 3.84 7.75
CA GLN A 54 1.70 2.94 7.31
C GLN A 54 2.38 3.42 6.02
N MET A 55 1.65 4.15 5.17
CA MET A 55 2.20 4.77 3.97
C MET A 55 2.85 6.14 4.26
N GLY A 56 2.73 6.67 5.49
CA GLY A 56 3.25 7.98 5.87
C GLY A 56 2.41 9.14 5.36
N HIS A 57 1.10 8.94 5.19
CA HIS A 57 0.15 10.03 4.96
C HIS A 57 -0.32 10.59 6.30
N GLU A 58 -0.47 11.92 6.38
CA GLU A 58 -0.99 12.60 7.57
C GLU A 58 -2.50 12.39 7.74
N ASN A 59 -3.21 12.10 6.65
CA ASN A 59 -4.65 11.88 6.65
C ASN A 59 -5.05 10.72 5.73
N ALA A 60 -6.16 10.06 6.05
CA ALA A 60 -6.78 8.98 5.27
C ALA A 60 -7.45 9.47 3.97
N GLN A 61 -7.62 10.79 3.81
CA GLN A 61 -8.25 11.40 2.63
C GLN A 61 -7.67 10.87 1.31
N MET A 62 -6.33 10.78 1.19
CA MET A 62 -5.66 10.24 0.00
C MET A 62 -6.05 8.78 -0.30
N VAL A 63 -6.31 7.96 0.72
CA VAL A 63 -6.71 6.56 0.54
C VAL A 63 -8.16 6.48 0.08
N TYR A 64 -9.05 7.30 0.64
CA TYR A 64 -10.45 7.39 0.20
C TYR A 64 -10.59 7.94 -1.22
N GLU A 65 -9.78 8.94 -1.59
CA GLU A 65 -9.80 9.50 -2.94
C GLU A 65 -9.30 8.50 -4.00
N ILE A 66 -8.20 7.79 -3.71
CA ILE A 66 -7.59 6.86 -4.68
C ILE A 66 -8.34 5.53 -4.74
N TYR A 67 -8.81 5.02 -3.60
CA TYR A 67 -9.38 3.67 -3.49
C TYR A 67 -10.86 3.65 -3.12
N GLY A 68 -11.53 4.81 -3.01
CA GLY A 68 -12.93 4.88 -2.58
C GLY A 68 -13.86 3.99 -3.39
N LYS A 69 -13.75 4.04 -4.73
CA LYS A 69 -14.51 3.17 -5.62
C LYS A 69 -14.29 1.68 -5.31
N TRP A 70 -13.05 1.31 -4.98
CA TRP A 70 -12.72 -0.08 -4.72
C TRP A 70 -13.18 -0.55 -3.33
N ILE A 71 -13.19 0.36 -2.35
CA ILE A 71 -13.76 0.08 -1.03
C ILE A 71 -15.25 -0.22 -1.14
N GLU A 72 -15.98 0.52 -1.98
CA GLU A 72 -17.41 0.29 -2.24
C GLU A 72 -17.66 -1.10 -2.83
N ASP A 73 -16.89 -1.47 -3.87
CA ASP A 73 -17.01 -2.78 -4.53
C ASP A 73 -16.68 -3.96 -3.58
N MET A 74 -15.89 -3.74 -2.54
CA MET A 74 -15.45 -4.76 -1.59
C MET A 74 -16.38 -4.97 -0.39
N ASN A 75 -17.44 -4.18 -0.25
CA ASN A 75 -18.34 -4.26 0.90
C ASN A 75 -18.97 -5.66 1.07
N GLU A 76 -19.36 -6.30 -0.04
CA GLU A 76 -19.95 -7.65 -0.01
C GLU A 76 -18.96 -8.70 0.51
N ASP A 77 -17.71 -8.62 0.06
CA ASP A 77 -16.64 -9.51 0.51
C ASP A 77 -16.35 -9.34 2.01
N GLN A 78 -16.36 -8.10 2.49
CA GLN A 78 -16.17 -7.78 3.92
C GLN A 78 -17.33 -8.33 4.77
N VAL A 79 -18.57 -8.19 4.31
CA VAL A 79 -19.74 -8.81 4.96
C VAL A 79 -19.58 -10.34 4.99
N GLY A 80 -19.11 -10.95 3.90
CA GLY A 80 -18.78 -12.37 3.87
C GLY A 80 -17.70 -12.77 4.88
N MET A 81 -16.65 -11.95 5.04
CA MET A 81 -15.60 -12.17 6.05
C MET A 81 -16.14 -12.05 7.48
N LEU A 82 -17.01 -11.08 7.74
CA LEU A 82 -17.64 -10.89 9.05
C LEU A 82 -18.56 -12.07 9.39
N ASN A 83 -19.39 -12.50 8.43
CA ASN A 83 -20.27 -13.65 8.60
C ASN A 83 -19.48 -14.91 8.91
N ARG A 84 -18.33 -15.15 8.25
CA ARG A 84 -17.45 -16.28 8.57
C ARG A 84 -16.82 -16.20 9.97
N LYS A 85 -16.53 -15.00 10.46
CA LYS A 85 -15.95 -14.81 11.82
C LYS A 85 -17.00 -14.90 12.93
N LEU A 86 -18.24 -14.51 12.63
CA LEU A 86 -19.34 -14.46 13.58
C LEU A 86 -20.20 -15.74 13.57
N ALA A 87 -20.17 -16.50 12.47
CA ALA A 87 -20.77 -17.83 12.43
C ALA A 87 -19.96 -18.77 13.34
N LEU A 88 -20.49 -18.98 14.54
CA LEU A 88 -20.13 -20.06 15.45
C LEU A 88 -20.83 -21.36 15.04
#